data_AF-A0A193KYY4-F1
#
_entry.id   AF-A0A193KYY4-F1
#
_cell.length_a   1.000
_cell.length_b   1.000
_cell.length_c   1.000
_cell.angle_alpha   90.00
_cell.angle_beta   90.00
_cell.angle_gamma   90.00
#
_symmetry.space_group_name_H-M   'P 1'
#
loop_
_entity.id
_entity.type
_entity.pdbx_description
1 polymer ?
#
loop_
_entity_poly.entity_id
_entity_poly.type
_entity_poly.pdbx_seq_one_letter_code
_entity_poly.pdbx_strand_id
1 'polypeptide(L)'
;MSRDAEVIVLARWSDEVMEPLTQDDPERTWRGRFVPIAGQWGYAFGWALEFEKMSARRGLLKHLESLPWPHPHTVQVLLRDQDDDCFGLWMFQEGQLVEVTIARTGRFHQPAPPDEDFEPDPGMLLRTDQDTALPEQTPQALRDTRPPW
;
A
#
# COMPACT_ATOMS: atom_id res chain seq x y z
N MET A 1 2.86 15.92 10.92
CA MET A 1 1.41 15.79 10.65
C MET A 1 1.11 14.32 10.46
N SER A 2 -0.07 13.85 10.88
CA SER A 2 -0.55 12.51 10.48
C SER A 2 -0.79 12.56 8.97
N ARG A 3 -0.36 11.53 8.25
CA ARG A 3 -0.75 11.32 6.86
C ARG A 3 -1.43 9.95 6.85
N ASP A 4 -2.75 9.99 6.74
CA ASP A 4 -3.58 8.80 6.89
C ASP A 4 -3.44 7.93 5.65
N ALA A 5 -3.39 6.61 5.84
CA ALA A 5 -3.27 5.66 4.75
C ALA A 5 -4.30 4.54 4.86
N GLU A 6 -4.93 4.22 3.74
CA GLU A 6 -5.93 3.18 3.61
C GLU A 6 -5.36 2.01 2.80
N VAL A 7 -5.56 0.80 3.31
CA VAL A 7 -5.10 -0.44 2.68
C VAL A 7 -6.28 -1.37 2.53
N ILE A 8 -6.52 -1.86 1.32
CA ILE A 8 -7.52 -2.89 1.06
C ILE A 8 -6.82 -4.06 0.38
N VAL A 9 -6.90 -5.24 0.97
CA VAL A 9 -6.44 -6.48 0.36
C VAL A 9 -7.66 -7.22 -0.17
N LEU A 10 -7.69 -7.53 -1.46
CA LEU A 10 -8.64 -8.45 -2.06
C LEU A 10 -7.92 -9.75 -2.37
N ALA A 11 -8.35 -10.84 -1.75
CA ALA A 11 -7.74 -12.15 -1.94
C ALA A 11 -8.78 -13.26 -1.72
N ARG A 12 -8.98 -14.10 -2.74
CA ARG A 12 -10.01 -15.14 -2.71
C ARG A 12 -9.50 -16.37 -1.96
N TRP A 13 -10.34 -16.90 -1.06
CA TRP A 13 -10.04 -18.11 -0.25
C TRP A 13 -8.78 -17.95 0.61
N SER A 14 -8.55 -16.74 1.12
CA SER A 14 -7.36 -16.38 1.89
C SER A 14 -7.67 -16.14 3.37
N ASP A 15 -8.80 -16.63 3.88
CA ASP A 15 -9.22 -16.44 5.27
C ASP A 15 -8.14 -16.91 6.26
N GLU A 16 -7.57 -18.10 6.05
CA GLU A 16 -6.49 -18.65 6.89
C GLU A 16 -5.20 -17.81 6.84
N VAL A 17 -4.90 -17.20 5.69
CA VAL A 17 -3.74 -16.32 5.53
C VAL A 17 -3.96 -14.98 6.23
N MET A 18 -5.20 -14.48 6.23
CA MET A 18 -5.55 -13.17 6.75
C MET A 18 -5.96 -13.18 8.22
N GLU A 19 -6.38 -14.32 8.77
CA GLU A 19 -6.79 -14.45 10.18
C GLU A 19 -5.73 -13.93 11.18
N PRO A 20 -4.43 -14.26 11.06
CA PRO A 20 -3.42 -13.68 11.95
C PRO A 20 -3.29 -12.15 11.81
N LEU A 21 -3.60 -11.61 10.63
CA LEU A 21 -3.53 -10.18 10.33
C LEU A 21 -4.71 -9.39 10.90
N THR A 22 -5.78 -10.06 11.36
CA THR A 22 -6.91 -9.41 12.05
C THR A 22 -6.68 -9.27 13.55
N GLN A 23 -5.56 -9.78 14.07
CA GLN A 23 -5.18 -9.71 15.48
C GLN A 23 -4.02 -8.74 15.68
N ASP A 24 -3.88 -8.24 16.90
CA ASP A 24 -2.71 -7.46 17.31
C ASP A 24 -1.50 -8.40 17.48
N ASP A 25 -0.39 -8.07 16.83
CA ASP A 25 0.86 -8.80 16.95
C ASP A 25 2.01 -7.80 17.21
N PRO A 26 2.64 -7.86 18.40
CA PRO A 26 3.71 -6.95 18.79
C PRO A 26 5.00 -7.15 17.98
N GLU A 27 5.21 -8.31 17.37
CA GLU A 27 6.42 -8.66 16.60
C GLU A 27 6.39 -8.12 15.16
N ARG A 28 5.23 -7.67 14.66
CA ARG A 28 5.12 -7.07 13.32
C ARG A 28 5.82 -5.71 13.25
N THR A 29 6.42 -5.44 12.09
CA THR A 29 7.05 -4.15 11.78
C THR A 29 6.03 -3.04 11.54
N TRP A 30 4.82 -3.39 11.12
CA TRP A 30 3.69 -2.49 10.97
C TRP A 30 2.67 -2.68 12.10
N ARG A 31 1.85 -1.66 12.36
CA ARG A 31 0.88 -1.63 13.47
C ARG A 31 -0.54 -1.46 12.96
N GLY A 32 -1.46 -2.26 13.48
CA GLY A 32 -2.88 -2.21 13.12
C GLY A 32 -3.48 -3.61 13.01
N ARG A 33 -4.76 -3.67 12.65
CA ARG A 33 -5.50 -4.92 12.41
C ARG A 33 -6.32 -4.79 11.16
N PHE A 34 -6.24 -5.80 10.31
CA PHE A 34 -7.16 -5.91 9.20
C PHE A 34 -8.56 -6.23 9.69
N VAL A 35 -9.55 -5.58 9.12
CA VAL A 35 -10.98 -5.82 9.35
C VAL A 35 -11.56 -6.46 8.09
N PRO A 36 -12.27 -7.60 8.20
CA PRO A 36 -12.85 -8.25 7.03
C PRO A 36 -13.94 -7.37 6.40
N ILE A 37 -13.93 -7.29 5.08
CA ILE A 37 -14.99 -6.69 4.26
C ILE A 37 -16.01 -7.78 3.95
N ALA A 38 -17.21 -7.62 4.47
CA ALA A 38 -18.28 -8.61 4.33
C ALA A 38 -18.66 -8.85 2.86
N GLY A 39 -18.54 -10.09 2.41
CA GLY A 39 -19.05 -10.52 1.11
C GLY A 39 -20.54 -10.84 1.13
N GLN A 40 -21.15 -10.90 -0.06
CA GLN A 40 -22.58 -11.16 -0.24
C GLN A 40 -23.08 -12.48 0.41
N TRP A 41 -22.20 -13.46 0.59
CA TRP A 41 -22.55 -14.81 1.07
C TRP A 41 -21.93 -15.17 2.43
N GLY A 42 -21.50 -14.17 3.21
CA GLY A 42 -20.94 -14.37 4.55
C GLY A 42 -19.45 -14.76 4.59
N TYR A 43 -18.80 -14.89 3.44
CA TYR A 43 -17.34 -15.06 3.34
C TYR A 43 -16.68 -13.71 3.06
N ALA A 44 -15.48 -13.48 3.60
CA ALA A 44 -14.70 -12.29 3.29
C ALA A 44 -13.95 -12.50 1.96
N PHE A 45 -14.07 -11.53 1.05
CA PHE A 45 -13.25 -11.47 -0.18
C PHE A 45 -12.18 -10.38 -0.11
N GLY A 46 -12.22 -9.58 0.95
CA GLY A 46 -11.25 -8.55 1.19
C GLY A 46 -11.17 -8.14 2.65
N TRP A 47 -10.14 -7.37 2.96
CA TRP A 47 -9.85 -6.85 4.28
C TRP A 47 -9.34 -5.42 4.17
N ALA A 48 -9.75 -4.56 5.10
CA ALA A 48 -9.34 -3.17 5.16
C ALA A 48 -8.47 -2.89 6.39
N LEU A 49 -7.52 -1.99 6.27
CA LEU A 49 -6.69 -1.46 7.35
C LEU A 49 -6.45 0.03 7.12
N GLU A 50 -6.56 0.82 8.17
CA GLU A 50 -6.26 2.25 8.16
C GLU A 50 -5.07 2.53 9.09
N PHE A 51 -4.16 3.39 8.64
CA PHE A 51 -3.03 3.87 9.43
C PHE A 51 -3.20 5.36 9.71
N GLU A 52 -3.12 5.74 10.98
CA GLU A 52 -3.06 7.14 11.44
C GLU A 52 -1.62 7.67 11.53
N LYS A 53 -0.61 6.88 11.17
CA LYS A 53 0.80 7.30 11.27
C LYS A 53 1.62 6.67 10.15
N MET A 54 2.42 7.49 9.47
CA MET A 54 3.37 7.06 8.44
C MET A 54 4.29 5.92 8.91
N SER A 55 4.85 6.02 10.11
CA SER A 55 5.75 4.99 10.64
C SER A 55 5.05 3.66 10.93
N ALA A 56 3.73 3.66 11.12
CA ALA A 56 2.98 2.45 11.45
C ALA A 56 2.83 1.51 10.25
N ARG A 57 3.06 1.96 9.01
CA ARG A 57 2.86 1.13 7.80
C ARG A 57 4.13 0.45 7.28
N ARG A 58 5.30 0.76 7.84
CA ARG A 58 6.60 0.30 7.34
C ARG A 58 6.69 -1.23 7.30
N GLY A 59 6.97 -1.76 6.11
CA GLY A 59 7.16 -3.20 5.86
C GLY A 59 5.87 -4.00 5.73
N LEU A 60 4.70 -3.36 5.70
CA LEU A 60 3.44 -3.98 5.34
C LEU A 60 3.48 -4.65 3.96
N LEU A 61 3.90 -3.95 2.90
CA LEU A 61 3.91 -4.55 1.55
C LEU A 61 4.83 -5.77 1.50
N LYS A 62 6.01 -5.66 2.13
CA LYS A 62 6.95 -6.78 2.23
C LYS A 62 6.39 -7.95 3.03
N HIS A 63 5.64 -7.67 4.10
CA HIS A 63 4.97 -8.71 4.88
C HIS A 63 3.86 -9.37 4.05
N LEU A 64 3.01 -8.58 3.38
CA LEU A 64 1.97 -9.12 2.49
C LEU A 64 2.60 -9.95 1.35
N GLU A 65 3.73 -9.53 0.78
CA GLU A 65 4.47 -10.30 -0.22
C GLU A 65 4.94 -11.66 0.30
N SER A 66 5.36 -11.75 1.58
CA SER A 66 5.90 -12.99 2.16
C SER A 66 4.84 -13.99 2.62
N LEU A 67 3.55 -13.62 2.59
CA LEU A 67 2.48 -14.52 3.03
C LEU A 67 2.28 -15.68 2.04
N PRO A 68 1.92 -16.88 2.54
CA PRO A 68 1.74 -18.07 1.72
C PRO A 68 0.37 -18.05 1.01
N TRP A 69 0.17 -17.11 0.09
CA TRP A 69 -1.09 -16.98 -0.63
C TRP A 69 -1.41 -18.25 -1.44
N PRO A 70 -2.62 -18.81 -1.34
CA PRO A 70 -3.00 -19.99 -2.13
C PRO A 70 -3.08 -19.67 -3.63
N HIS A 71 -3.49 -18.44 -3.97
CA HIS A 71 -3.64 -17.96 -5.34
C HIS A 71 -3.06 -16.54 -5.50
N PRO A 72 -1.72 -16.39 -5.51
CA PRO A 72 -1.07 -15.07 -5.48
C PRO A 72 -1.47 -14.17 -6.67
N HIS A 73 -1.68 -14.74 -7.85
CA HIS A 73 -2.10 -14.02 -9.06
C HIS A 73 -3.50 -13.35 -8.96
N THR A 74 -4.30 -13.72 -7.96
CA THR A 74 -5.61 -13.11 -7.71
C THR A 74 -5.57 -12.02 -6.64
N VAL A 75 -4.45 -11.91 -5.91
CA VAL A 75 -4.27 -10.95 -4.82
C VAL A 75 -4.11 -9.56 -5.42
N GLN A 76 -4.95 -8.64 -4.96
CA GLN A 76 -4.89 -7.21 -5.29
C GLN A 76 -4.77 -6.45 -3.97
N VAL A 77 -3.73 -5.65 -3.85
CA VAL A 77 -3.55 -4.76 -2.71
C VAL A 77 -3.76 -3.34 -3.20
N LEU A 78 -4.79 -2.69 -2.70
CA LEU A 78 -5.08 -1.29 -2.97
C LEU A 78 -4.51 -0.47 -1.83
N LEU A 79 -3.66 0.51 -2.15
CA LEU A 79 -3.14 1.46 -1.17
C LEU A 79 -3.50 2.87 -1.59
N ARG A 80 -3.96 3.67 -0.65
CA ARG A 80 -4.18 5.09 -0.84
C ARG A 80 -3.58 5.84 0.33
N ASP A 81 -2.69 6.75 0.02
CA ASP A 81 -2.23 7.77 0.94
C ASP A 81 -3.15 9.01 0.88
N GLN A 82 -3.17 9.85 1.91
CA GLN A 82 -4.01 11.04 2.01
C GLN A 82 -3.86 11.98 0.80
N ASP A 83 -2.65 12.07 0.25
CA ASP A 83 -2.31 12.94 -0.89
C ASP A 83 -2.49 12.26 -2.26
N ASP A 84 -2.97 11.00 -2.29
CA ASP A 84 -3.27 10.29 -3.53
C ASP A 84 -4.69 10.63 -4.05
N ASP A 85 -4.82 10.83 -5.36
CA ASP A 85 -6.11 11.05 -6.03
C ASP A 85 -6.97 9.78 -6.08
N CYS A 86 -6.34 8.61 -6.01
CA CYS A 86 -6.99 7.31 -6.10
C CYS A 86 -6.15 6.22 -5.45
N PHE A 87 -6.73 5.04 -5.25
CA PHE A 87 -5.96 3.87 -4.82
C PHE A 87 -4.97 3.44 -5.91
N GLY A 88 -3.71 3.30 -5.54
CA GLY A 88 -2.75 2.51 -6.32
C GLY A 88 -3.09 1.03 -6.21
N LEU A 89 -2.66 0.25 -7.19
CA LEU A 89 -2.92 -1.18 -7.26
C LEU A 89 -1.59 -1.93 -7.24
N TRP A 90 -1.43 -2.87 -6.31
CA TRP A 90 -0.31 -3.80 -6.27
C TRP A 90 -0.80 -5.22 -6.54
N MET A 91 -0.07 -5.95 -7.37
CA MET A 91 -0.37 -7.33 -7.73
C MET A 91 0.92 -8.13 -7.82
N PHE A 92 0.81 -9.44 -7.65
CA PHE A 92 1.96 -10.33 -7.85
C PHE A 92 2.36 -10.39 -9.33
N GLN A 93 3.60 -10.03 -9.63
CA GLN A 93 4.27 -10.27 -10.90
C GLN A 93 5.61 -10.95 -10.63
N GLU A 94 5.85 -12.10 -11.27
CA GLU A 94 7.09 -12.88 -11.08
C GLU A 94 7.41 -13.21 -9.61
N GLY A 95 6.36 -13.37 -8.78
CA GLY A 95 6.48 -13.68 -7.35
C GLY A 95 6.71 -12.47 -6.44
N GLN A 96 6.72 -11.25 -7.00
CA GLN A 96 6.88 -10.01 -6.24
C GLN A 96 5.61 -9.18 -6.28
N LEU A 97 5.27 -8.52 -5.17
CA LEU A 97 4.12 -7.64 -5.06
C LEU A 97 4.50 -6.24 -5.57
N VAL A 98 4.16 -5.95 -6.83
CA VAL A 98 4.60 -4.73 -7.52
C VAL A 98 3.42 -3.81 -7.82
N GLU A 99 3.68 -2.50 -7.84
CA GLU A 99 2.67 -1.52 -8.24
C GLU A 99 2.37 -1.65 -9.74
N VAL A 100 1.11 -1.80 -10.08
CA VAL A 100 0.57 -1.84 -11.44
C VAL A 100 0.23 -0.42 -11.87
N THR A 101 0.78 0.02 -13.01
CA THR A 101 0.44 1.32 -13.58
C THR A 101 -1.02 1.37 -14.01
N ILE A 102 -1.78 2.27 -13.42
CA ILE A 102 -3.17 2.55 -13.81
C ILE A 102 -3.16 3.59 -14.93
N ALA A 103 -4.03 3.42 -15.93
CA ALA A 103 -4.12 4.36 -17.02
C ALA A 103 -4.44 5.77 -16.51
N ARG A 104 -3.75 6.77 -17.06
CA ARG A 104 -3.91 8.18 -16.72
C ARG A 104 -3.53 8.54 -15.28
N THR A 105 -2.70 7.74 -14.61
CA THR A 105 -2.09 8.12 -13.32
C THR A 105 -0.58 8.20 -13.42
N GLY A 106 0.05 8.91 -12.47
CA GLY A 106 1.49 8.95 -12.31
C GLY A 106 1.87 9.09 -10.85
N ARG A 107 2.95 8.42 -10.43
CA ARG A 107 3.50 8.56 -9.07
C ARG A 107 4.58 9.64 -9.04
N PHE A 108 4.33 10.69 -8.25
CA PHE A 108 5.19 11.86 -8.12
C PHE A 108 5.91 11.86 -6.78
N HIS A 109 7.22 12.10 -6.79
CA HIS A 109 8.02 12.10 -5.57
C HIS A 109 8.56 13.50 -5.29
N GLN A 110 8.61 13.86 -4.01
CA GLN A 110 9.42 14.97 -3.53
C GLN A 110 10.89 14.54 -3.41
N PRO A 111 11.85 15.49 -3.42
CA PRO A 111 13.24 15.19 -3.12
C PRO A 111 13.39 14.54 -1.74
N ALA A 112 14.24 13.51 -1.68
CA ALA A 112 14.57 12.89 -0.40
C ALA A 112 15.23 13.93 0.52
N PRO A 113 14.87 13.96 1.81
CA PRO A 113 15.66 14.65 2.81
C PRO A 113 17.11 14.15 2.79
N PRO A 114 18.10 15.01 3.09
CA PRO A 114 19.51 14.62 3.09
C PRO A 114 19.91 13.72 4.27
N ASP A 115 19.00 13.46 5.21
CA ASP A 115 19.18 12.65 6.41
C ASP A 115 18.16 11.51 6.49
N GLU A 116 18.46 10.50 7.30
CA GLU A 116 17.58 9.33 7.51
C GLU A 116 16.56 9.55 8.64
N ASP A 117 16.46 10.77 9.18
CA ASP A 117 15.59 11.12 10.30
C ASP A 117 14.10 11.08 9.91
N PHE A 118 13.80 11.03 8.61
CA PHE A 118 12.46 10.92 8.05
C PHE A 118 12.17 9.53 7.48
N GLU A 119 10.92 9.10 7.62
CA GLU A 119 10.42 7.89 6.96
C GLU A 119 10.39 8.06 5.42
N PRO A 120 10.64 6.99 4.65
CA PRO A 120 10.56 7.03 3.20
C PRO A 120 9.17 7.46 2.71
N ASP A 121 9.15 8.42 1.79
CA ASP A 121 7.93 8.94 1.17
C ASP A 121 7.50 8.05 -0.01
N PRO A 122 6.26 7.51 -0.03
CA PRO A 122 5.75 6.73 -1.14
C PRO A 122 5.50 7.55 -2.40
N GLY A 123 5.64 8.86 -2.34
CA GLY A 123 5.16 9.77 -3.36
C GLY A 123 3.63 9.90 -3.33
N MET A 124 3.11 10.56 -4.36
CA MET A 124 1.69 10.82 -4.54
C MET A 124 1.25 10.24 -5.87
N LEU A 125 0.21 9.41 -5.86
CA LEU A 125 -0.44 8.89 -7.05
C LEU A 125 -1.50 9.89 -7.53
N LEU A 126 -1.17 10.62 -8.58
CA LEU A 126 -2.01 11.70 -9.12
C LEU A 126 -2.58 11.34 -10.48
N ARG A 127 -3.78 11.84 -10.78
CA ARG A 127 -4.41 11.73 -12.09
C ARG A 127 -3.83 12.75 -13.05
N THR A 128 -3.48 12.27 -14.23
CA THR A 128 -2.85 13.04 -15.32
C THR A 128 -3.85 13.56 -16.35
N ASP A 129 -5.14 13.25 -16.17
CA ASP A 129 -6.22 13.64 -17.07
C ASP A 129 -7.17 14.68 -16.47
N GLN A 130 -6.71 15.38 -15.44
CA GLN A 130 -7.41 16.51 -14.83
C GLN A 130 -6.80 17.84 -15.29
N ASP A 131 -7.59 18.92 -15.27
CA ASP A 131 -7.12 20.28 -15.55
C ASP A 131 -6.30 20.90 -14.38
N THR A 132 -5.80 20.06 -13.48
CA THR A 132 -5.01 20.45 -12.32
C THR A 132 -3.53 20.47 -12.67
N ALA A 133 -2.80 21.49 -12.23
CA ALA A 133 -1.36 21.53 -12.40
C ALA A 133 -0.68 20.41 -11.60
N LEU A 134 0.06 19.54 -12.29
CA LEU A 134 0.84 18.47 -11.66
C LEU A 134 2.15 19.01 -11.09
N PRO A 135 2.65 18.43 -9.98
CA PRO A 135 3.96 18.80 -9.45
C PRO A 135 5.08 18.39 -10.41
N GLU A 136 6.22 19.09 -10.34
CA GLU A 136 7.42 18.68 -11.05
C GLU A 136 7.92 17.33 -10.53
N GLN A 137 8.25 16.43 -11.45
CA GLN A 137 8.72 15.11 -11.08
C GLN A 137 10.20 15.17 -10.69
N THR A 138 10.50 14.84 -9.43
CA THR A 138 11.88 14.77 -8.94
C THR A 138 12.70 13.75 -9.74
N PRO A 139 13.92 14.07 -10.20
CA PRO A 139 14.83 13.11 -10.84
C PRO A 139 15.10 11.89 -9.97
N GLN A 140 15.20 10.68 -10.54
CA GLN A 140 15.40 9.44 -9.78
C GLN A 140 16.60 9.50 -8.82
N ALA A 141 17.70 10.16 -9.20
CA ALA A 141 18.90 10.30 -8.38
C ALA A 141 18.70 11.13 -7.10
N LEU A 142 17.58 11.85 -6.98
CA LEU A 142 17.24 12.70 -5.83
C LEU A 142 16.07 12.12 -5.02
N ARG A 143 15.59 10.92 -5.35
CA ARG A 143 14.48 10.25 -4.65
C ARG A 143 15.01 9.33 -3.55
N ASP A 144 14.19 9.08 -2.54
CA ASP A 144 14.47 8.06 -1.54
C ASP A 144 14.32 6.68 -2.19
N THR A 145 15.31 5.81 -2.01
CA THR A 145 15.31 4.45 -2.56
C THR A 145 14.81 3.41 -1.57
N ARG A 146 14.56 3.79 -0.31
CA ARG A 146 14.05 2.89 0.74
C ARG A 146 12.56 2.59 0.48
N PRO A 147 12.08 1.37 0.77
CA PRO A 147 10.69 1.01 0.57
C PRO A 147 9.78 1.77 1.57
N PRO A 148 8.74 2.47 1.10
CA PRO A 148 7.86 3.31 1.93
C PRO A 148 6.71 2.55 2.59
N TRP A 149 6.50 1.30 2.19
CA TRP A 149 5.43 0.40 2.66
C TRP A 149 5.98 -0.96 3.07
#